data_AF-A0A5C5XDF6-F1
#
_entry.id   AF-A0A5C5XDF6-F1
#
_cell.length_a   1.000
_cell.length_b   1.000
_cell.length_c   1.000
_cell.angle_alpha   90.00
_cell.angle_beta   90.00
_cell.angle_gamma   90.00
#
_symmetry.space_group_name_H-M   'P 1'
#
loop_
_entity.id
_entity.type
_entity.pdbx_description
1 polymer ?
#
loop_
_entity_poly.entity_id
_entity_poly.type
_entity_poly.pdbx_seq_one_letter_code
_entity_poly.pdbx_strand_id
1 'polypeptide(L)'
;MTTKKAFQKFVASTFYKQMLKALRSTQQTVQYMDGGQAEQAFRSQLDQQISEDLAENHGAAFSDSLYESFRNNLDAKQAQAGSKINYLA
;
A
#
# COMPACT_ATOMS: atom_id res chain seq x y z
N MET A 1 17.21 -1.16 4.55
CA MET A 1 16.09 -1.84 3.86
C MET A 1 16.36 -1.86 2.36
N THR A 2 16.05 -2.94 1.65
CA THR A 2 16.16 -2.99 0.18
C THR A 2 14.98 -2.25 -0.45
N THR A 3 15.15 -1.74 -1.67
CA THR A 3 14.07 -1.06 -2.44
C THR A 3 12.87 -1.98 -2.67
N LYS A 4 13.13 -3.28 -2.89
CA LYS A 4 12.10 -4.32 -2.92
C LYS A 4 11.30 -4.37 -1.62
N LYS A 5 11.97 -4.55 -0.48
CA LYS A 5 11.30 -4.67 0.83
C LYS A 5 10.50 -3.41 1.19
N ALA A 6 11.02 -2.22 0.86
CA ALA A 6 10.32 -0.96 1.07
C ALA A 6 9.06 -0.84 0.20
N PHE A 7 9.15 -1.20 -1.09
CA PHE A 7 8.00 -1.24 -1.99
C PHE A 7 6.93 -2.23 -1.51
N GLN A 8 7.35 -3.44 -1.14
CA GLN A 8 6.45 -4.47 -0.65
C GLN A 8 5.70 -4.04 0.60
N LYS A 9 6.43 -3.50 1.59
CA LYS A 9 5.81 -2.94 2.80
C LYS A 9 4.80 -1.85 2.46
N PHE A 10 5.18 -0.90 1.59
CA PHE A 10 4.30 0.20 1.20
C PHE A 10 3.00 -0.28 0.53
N VAL A 11 3.12 -1.11 -0.50
CA VAL A 11 1.96 -1.59 -1.26
C VAL A 11 1.06 -2.44 -0.38
N ALA A 12 1.65 -3.34 0.41
CA ALA A 12 0.88 -4.23 1.25
C ALA A 12 0.16 -3.49 2.40
N SER A 13 0.84 -2.57 3.09
CA SER A 13 0.21 -1.76 4.14
C SER A 13 -0.90 -0.89 3.56
N THR A 14 -0.70 -0.31 2.38
CA THR A 14 -1.74 0.49 1.70
C THR A 14 -2.96 -0.35 1.36
N PHE A 15 -2.75 -1.54 0.79
CA PHE A 15 -3.82 -2.47 0.45
C PHE A 15 -4.65 -2.85 1.68
N TYR A 16 -4.00 -3.33 2.75
CA TYR A 16 -4.71 -3.75 3.95
C TYR A 16 -5.40 -2.59 4.67
N LYS A 17 -4.80 -1.40 4.66
CA LYS A 17 -5.45 -0.20 5.22
C LYS A 17 -6.73 0.16 4.48
N GLN A 18 -6.74 0.11 3.15
CA GLN A 18 -7.95 0.36 2.37
C GLN A 18 -9.00 -0.75 2.56
N MET A 19 -8.56 -2.01 2.65
CA MET A 19 -9.44 -3.14 2.94
C MET A 19 -10.13 -2.97 4.29
N LEU A 20 -9.39 -2.68 5.37
CA LEU A 20 -9.93 -2.46 6.71
C LEU A 20 -10.90 -1.28 6.73
N LYS A 21 -10.55 -0.18 6.05
CA LYS A 21 -11.43 0.99 5.90
C LYS A 21 -12.73 0.63 5.19
N ALA A 22 -12.67 -0.12 4.09
CA ALA A 22 -13.85 -0.55 3.34
C ALA A 22 -14.74 -1.47 4.19
N LEU A 23 -14.18 -2.49 4.84
CA LEU A 23 -14.91 -3.35 5.77
C LEU A 23 -15.62 -2.55 6.86
N ARG A 24 -14.93 -1.60 7.48
CA ARG A 24 -15.51 -0.77 8.55
C ARG A 24 -16.57 0.22 8.05
N SER A 25 -16.49 0.65 6.78
CA SER A 25 -17.52 1.49 6.16
C SER A 25 -18.86 0.76 5.95
N THR A 26 -18.85 -0.57 5.92
CA THR A 26 -20.08 -1.38 5.85
C THR A 26 -20.79 -1.51 7.21
N GLN A 27 -20.09 -1.21 8.31
CA GLN A 27 -20.67 -1.23 9.66
C GLN A 27 -21.42 0.09 9.91
N GLN A 28 -22.74 0.02 10.16
CA GLN A 28 -23.52 1.21 10.55
C GLN A 28 -23.04 1.76 11.90
N THR A 29 -22.92 3.08 11.99
CA THR A 29 -22.64 3.78 13.25
C THR A 29 -23.85 3.71 14.17
N VAL A 30 -23.65 3.22 15.40
CA VAL A 30 -24.71 3.15 16.41
C VAL A 30 -24.74 4.49 17.15
N GLN A 31 -25.88 5.18 17.15
CA GLN A 31 -26.01 6.56 17.65
C GLN A 31 -25.56 6.78 19.11
N TYR A 32 -25.53 5.72 19.92
CA TYR A 32 -25.15 5.75 21.34
C TYR A 32 -23.77 5.14 21.64
N MET A 33 -23.09 4.60 20.63
CA MET A 33 -21.75 4.00 20.73
C MET A 33 -20.78 4.68 19.76
N ASP A 34 -20.86 6.00 19.67
CA ASP A 34 -19.89 6.82 18.96
C ASP A 34 -19.01 7.52 20.00
N GLY A 35 -17.83 6.95 20.26
CA GLY A 35 -16.78 7.53 21.10
C GLY A 35 -16.14 8.79 20.49
N GLY A 36 -16.75 9.34 19.44
CA GLY A 36 -16.43 10.63 18.85
C GLY A 36 -15.00 10.66 18.30
N GLN A 37 -14.33 11.80 18.47
CA GLN A 37 -13.00 12.03 17.91
C GLN A 37 -11.92 11.12 18.50
N ALA A 38 -12.03 10.75 19.78
CA ALA A 38 -11.08 9.87 20.45
C ALA A 38 -11.12 8.45 19.85
N GLU A 39 -12.33 7.93 19.64
CA GLU A 39 -12.51 6.64 18.99
C GLU A 39 -12.04 6.66 17.54
N GLN A 40 -12.33 7.73 16.79
CA GLN A 40 -11.86 7.86 15.41
C GLN A 40 -10.32 7.84 15.32
N ALA A 41 -9.65 8.56 16.22
CA ALA A 41 -8.19 8.57 16.29
C ALA A 41 -7.64 7.18 16.67
N PHE A 42 -8.20 6.53 17.70
CA PHE A 42 -7.81 5.19 18.11
C PHE A 42 -8.02 4.16 17.00
N ARG A 43 -9.19 4.20 16.33
CA ARG A 43 -9.52 3.35 15.19
C ARG A 43 -8.52 3.50 14.05
N SER A 44 -8.13 4.73 13.73
CA SER A 44 -7.13 5.01 12.70
C SER A 44 -5.76 4.40 13.03
N GLN A 45 -5.31 4.55 14.27
CA GLN A 45 -4.04 3.98 14.74
C GLN A 45 -4.07 2.45 14.80
N LEU A 46 -5.20 1.88 15.25
CA LEU A 46 -5.41 0.45 15.27
C LEU A 46 -5.38 -0.14 13.85
N ASP A 47 -6.08 0.50 12.90
CA ASP A 47 -6.10 0.07 11.50
C ASP A 47 -4.70 0.14 10.90
N GLN A 48 -3.91 1.17 11.26
CA GLN A 48 -2.51 1.26 10.87
C GLN A 48 -1.70 0.08 11.41
N GLN A 49 -1.76 -0.21 12.72
CA GLN A 49 -1.01 -1.30 13.32
C GLN A 49 -1.35 -2.66 12.71
N ILE A 50 -2.65 -2.95 12.51
CA ILE A 50 -3.11 -4.21 11.91
C ILE A 50 -2.65 -4.30 10.45
N SER A 51 -2.77 -3.21 9.68
CA SER A 51 -2.35 -3.21 8.27
C SER A 51 -0.83 -3.33 8.10
N GLU A 52 -0.03 -2.82 9.03
CA GLU A 52 1.42 -3.02 9.06
C GLU A 52 1.80 -4.47 9.40
N ASP A 53 1.15 -5.08 10.39
CA ASP A 53 1.40 -6.48 10.77
C ASP A 53 0.98 -7.46 9.66
N LEU A 54 -0.20 -7.27 9.06
CA LEU A 54 -0.65 -8.04 7.89
C LEU A 54 0.30 -7.89 6.69
N ALA A 55 0.84 -6.67 6.48
CA ALA A 55 1.79 -6.42 5.41
C ALA A 55 3.13 -7.14 5.63
N GLU A 56 3.59 -7.21 6.88
CA GLU A 56 4.83 -7.90 7.24
C GLU A 56 4.67 -9.43 7.12
N ASN A 57 3.56 -9.98 7.59
CA ASN A 57 3.34 -11.42 7.64
C ASN A 57 2.84 -12.02 6.31
N HIS A 58 2.03 -11.28 5.55
CA HIS A 58 1.33 -11.80 4.36
C HIS A 58 1.51 -10.96 3.10
N GLY A 59 2.18 -9.79 3.17
CA GLY A 59 2.30 -8.88 2.04
C GLY A 59 3.11 -9.43 0.86
N ALA A 60 4.06 -10.33 1.11
CA ALA A 60 4.93 -10.89 0.07
C ALA A 60 4.14 -11.60 -1.04
N ALA A 61 3.09 -12.35 -0.68
CA ALA A 61 2.31 -13.20 -1.57
C ALA A 61 1.75 -12.49 -2.81
N PHE A 62 1.39 -11.21 -2.69
CA PHE A 62 0.93 -10.41 -3.83
C PHE A 62 1.92 -9.32 -4.25
N SER A 63 2.68 -8.76 -3.30
CA SER A 63 3.59 -7.65 -3.59
C SER A 63 4.83 -8.05 -4.39
N ASP A 64 5.24 -9.33 -4.38
CA ASP A 64 6.34 -9.83 -5.20
C ASP A 64 6.07 -9.63 -6.70
N SER A 65 4.93 -10.12 -7.19
CA SER A 65 4.54 -10.00 -8.61
C SER A 65 4.38 -8.54 -9.06
N LEU A 66 3.88 -7.69 -8.15
CA LEU A 66 3.72 -6.26 -8.38
C LEU A 66 5.08 -5.55 -8.47
N TYR A 67 6.05 -5.96 -7.65
CA TYR A 67 7.40 -5.40 -7.69
C TYR A 67 8.13 -5.77 -8.99
N GLU A 68 8.00 -7.01 -9.45
CA GLU A 68 8.57 -7.44 -10.73
C GLU A 68 7.96 -6.65 -11.89
N SER A 69 6.65 -6.52 -11.92
CA SER A 69 5.95 -5.71 -12.93
C SER A 69 6.39 -4.25 -12.89
N PHE A 70 6.51 -3.66 -11.69
CA PHE A 70 6.99 -2.30 -11.50
C PHE A 70 8.41 -2.11 -12.03
N ARG A 71 9.33 -3.04 -11.72
CA ARG A 71 10.70 -3.02 -12.22
C ARG A 71 10.76 -3.13 -13.74
N ASN A 72 10.03 -4.08 -14.33
CA ASN A 72 10.00 -4.26 -15.78
C ASN A 72 9.52 -2.99 -16.51
N ASN A 73 8.52 -2.29 -15.94
CA ASN A 73 8.02 -1.03 -16.48
C ASN A 73 9.03 0.13 -16.32
N LEU A 74 9.77 0.18 -15.22
CA LEU A 74 10.85 1.16 -15.05
C LEU A 74 11.95 0.96 -16.09
N ASP A 75 12.41 -0.29 -16.27
CA ASP A 75 13.45 -0.63 -17.23
C ASP A 75 13.01 -0.29 -18.67
N ALA A 76 11.75 -0.58 -19.02
CA ALA A 76 11.17 -0.20 -20.31
C ALA A 76 11.12 1.32 -20.53
N LYS A 77 10.76 2.10 -19.49
CA LYS A 77 10.77 3.58 -19.56
C LYS A 77 12.19 4.13 -19.71
N GLN A 78 13.17 3.54 -19.04
CA GLN A 78 14.57 3.96 -19.17
C GLN A 78 15.13 3.67 -20.56
N ALA A 79 14.80 2.53 -21.17
CA ALA A 79 15.17 2.21 -22.55
C ALA A 79 14.58 3.20 -23.56
N GLN A 80 13.32 3.61 -23.37
CA GLN A 80 12.66 4.63 -24.20
C GLN A 80 13.30 6.03 -24.04
N ALA A 81 13.74 6.37 -22.82
CA ALA A 81 14.41 7.65 -22.56
C ALA A 81 15.80 7.70 -23.21
N GLY A 82 16.59 6.62 -23.13
CA GLY A 82 17.90 6.52 -23.78
C GLY A 82 17.84 6.59 -25.32
N SER A 83 16.80 6.01 -25.92
CA SER A 83 16.58 6.09 -27.37
C SER A 83 16.30 7.54 -27.83
N LYS A 84 15.53 8.32 -27.07
CA LYS A 84 15.23 9.72 -27.42
C LYS A 84 16.46 10.65 -27.43
N ILE A 85 17.49 10.34 -26.65
CA ILE A 85 18.75 11.12 -26.63
C ILE A 85 19.58 10.85 -27.90
N ASN A 86 19.56 9.62 -28.40
CA ASN A 86 20.31 9.23 -29.61
C ASN A 86 19.72 9.75 -30.93
N TYR A 87 18.51 10.31 -30.93
CA TYR A 87 17.93 10.96 -32.12
C TYR A 87 18.23 12.48 -32.18
N LEU A 88 18.95 13.02 -31.20
CA LEU A 88 19.29 14.45 -31.09
C LEU A 88 20.82 14.72 -31.15
N ALA A 89 21.61 13.69 -31.48
CA ALA A 89 23.05 13.78 -31.75
C ALA A 89 23.32 13.41 -33.21
#